data_AF-A0A0M4NAN1-F1
#
_entry.id   AF-A0A0M4NAN1-F1
#
_cell.length_a   1.000
_cell.length_b   1.000
_cell.length_c   1.000
_cell.angle_alpha   90.00
_cell.angle_beta   90.00
_cell.angle_gamma   90.00
#
_symmetry.space_group_name_H-M   'P 1'
#
loop_
_entity.id
_entity.type
_entity.pdbx_description
1 polymer ?
#
loop_
_entity_poly.entity_id
_entity_poly.type
_entity_poly.pdbx_seq_one_letter_code
_entity_poly.pdbx_strand_id
1 'polypeptide(L)'
;MKKALSIIIVIVVSVTVFGKNRNFPKAVPFETKNPLLIVSENDNRQTSANESEVAKIIKLNNEKKYLEAKVSSEFMLRSVTSERLFHEYGRSLLGIGKFDDAKSAFQNSIRQMFATELPEESLYLISAAYSAEGRIQESLMFLQYAIDRGFSDLERVENEPLFESLRKGKNWKDLKQSLKTKMLNYSPSNLTGAITDLGPNSIVVHLLCPNERLVTYSRHDYDASKKVFLGNWSIIKNKLSLDINQKCFAKGVGKSRLNHNEQEVYDSYEYVGCVKSSREPKEILSNLSFTKSDLAALLRPYYGEEFEVEGIGFRYHKFANGLPTQCKDNFIPKSMNDLTIETKQYLKAY
;
A
#
# COMPACT_ATOMS: atom_id res chain seq x y z
N MET A 1 -35.15 36.69 39.46
CA MET A 1 -34.45 37.38 38.35
C MET A 1 -33.12 36.68 38.16
N LYS A 2 -33.02 35.69 37.29
CA LYS A 2 -32.56 35.78 35.88
C LYS A 2 -31.13 36.31 35.73
N LYS A 3 -30.27 35.40 35.21
CA LYS A 3 -29.05 35.61 34.39
C LYS A 3 -27.76 35.84 35.19
N ALA A 4 -26.63 35.21 34.88
CA ALA A 4 -26.28 34.17 33.91
C ALA A 4 -24.98 33.52 34.41
N LEU A 5 -24.97 32.19 34.53
CA LEU A 5 -23.76 31.43 34.80
C LEU A 5 -23.04 31.24 33.46
N SER A 6 -22.02 32.06 33.20
CA SER A 6 -21.16 31.89 32.02
C SER A 6 -20.28 30.67 32.22
N ILE A 7 -20.76 29.52 31.74
CA ILE A 7 -19.92 28.33 31.55
C ILE A 7 -19.04 28.61 30.33
N ILE A 8 -17.79 29.01 30.58
CA ILE A 8 -16.75 29.01 29.55
C ILE A 8 -16.38 27.55 29.31
N ILE A 9 -17.01 26.95 28.32
CA ILE A 9 -16.57 25.70 27.72
C ILE A 9 -15.27 26.02 26.97
N VAL A 10 -14.13 25.71 27.59
CA VAL A 10 -12.84 25.67 26.89
C VAL A 10 -12.84 24.39 26.04
N ILE A 11 -13.34 24.48 24.81
CA ILE A 11 -13.00 23.49 23.78
C ILE A 11 -11.52 23.71 23.50
N VAL A 12 -10.68 22.88 24.11
CA VAL A 12 -9.31 22.68 23.65
C VAL A 12 -9.44 21.98 22.31
N VAL A 13 -9.49 22.77 21.24
CA VAL A 13 -9.23 22.30 19.88
C VAL A 13 -7.76 21.92 19.85
N SER A 14 -7.47 20.64 20.06
CA SER A 14 -6.16 20.05 19.84
C SER A 14 -5.89 20.00 18.33
N VAL A 15 -5.46 21.15 17.80
CA VAL A 15 -4.80 21.24 16.50
C VAL A 15 -3.29 21.23 16.77
N THR A 16 -2.61 20.44 15.94
CA THR A 16 -1.15 20.24 15.82
C THR A 16 -0.47 19.34 16.86
N VAL A 17 -0.54 18.03 16.61
CA VAL A 17 0.68 17.24 16.36
C VAL A 17 0.55 16.66 14.96
N PHE A 18 1.08 17.40 13.98
CA PHE A 18 1.35 16.86 12.64
C PHE A 18 2.59 15.97 12.77
N GLY A 19 2.41 14.68 12.49
CA GLY A 19 3.34 13.62 12.82
C GLY A 19 2.59 12.56 13.61
N LYS A 20 1.74 11.78 12.93
CA LYS A 20 1.18 10.57 13.53
C LYS A 20 2.38 9.70 13.91
N ASN A 21 2.71 9.65 15.19
CA ASN A 21 3.44 8.54 15.78
C ASN A 21 2.56 7.31 15.47
N ARG A 22 2.88 6.60 14.38
CA ARG A 22 2.06 5.49 13.91
C ARG A 22 2.31 4.36 14.89
N ASN A 23 1.53 4.33 15.98
CA ASN A 23 1.50 3.22 16.92
C ASN A 23 0.85 2.01 16.22
N PHE A 24 1.61 1.37 15.34
CA PHE A 24 1.21 0.12 14.75
C PHE A 24 1.31 -0.96 15.82
N PRO A 25 0.33 -1.89 15.93
CA PRO A 25 0.55 -3.11 16.68
C PRO A 25 1.73 -3.84 16.05
N LYS A 26 2.88 -3.87 16.74
CA LYS A 26 4.02 -4.68 16.31
C LYS A 26 3.55 -6.12 16.17
N ALA A 27 3.86 -6.74 15.04
CA ALA A 27 3.53 -8.14 14.81
C ALA A 27 4.32 -9.00 15.80
N VAL A 28 3.65 -9.55 16.81
CA VAL A 28 4.27 -10.55 17.69
C VAL A 28 4.29 -11.88 16.92
N PRO A 29 5.46 -12.49 16.70
CA PRO A 29 5.53 -13.76 15.97
C PRO A 29 4.65 -14.82 16.63
N PHE A 30 3.89 -15.56 15.82
CA PHE A 30 3.19 -16.74 16.29
C PHE A 30 4.20 -17.83 16.65
N GLU A 31 3.96 -18.51 17.77
CA GLU A 31 4.77 -19.65 18.16
C GLU A 31 4.52 -20.82 17.20
N THR A 32 5.58 -21.37 16.64
CA THR A 32 5.53 -22.57 15.80
C THR A 32 6.76 -23.44 16.05
N LYS A 33 6.57 -24.76 15.94
CA LYS A 33 7.64 -25.76 15.97
C LYS A 33 8.13 -26.13 14.57
N ASN A 34 7.52 -25.56 13.53
CA ASN A 34 7.86 -25.86 12.15
C ASN A 34 9.08 -25.03 11.71
N PRO A 35 10.24 -25.67 11.45
CA PRO A 35 11.47 -24.94 11.13
C PRO A 35 11.37 -24.14 9.82
N LEU A 36 10.48 -24.50 8.91
CA LEU A 36 10.29 -23.76 7.65
C LEU A 36 9.64 -22.38 7.88
N LEU A 37 8.92 -22.22 8.98
CA LEU A 37 8.19 -21.02 9.37
C LEU A 37 8.98 -20.11 10.31
N ILE A 38 10.12 -20.57 10.83
CA ILE A 38 11.02 -19.76 11.64
C ILE A 38 11.92 -18.96 10.68
N VAL A 39 11.56 -17.71 10.41
CA VAL A 39 12.33 -16.79 9.55
C VAL A 39 13.14 -15.86 10.45
N SER A 40 14.46 -15.80 10.23
CA SER A 40 15.37 -14.90 10.96
C SER A 40 16.04 -13.91 10.02
N GLU A 41 16.77 -12.93 10.57
CA GLU A 41 17.57 -12.00 9.76
C GLU A 41 18.68 -12.70 8.96
N ASN A 42 19.17 -13.85 9.43
CA ASN A 42 20.23 -14.63 8.79
C ASN A 42 19.71 -15.73 7.85
N ASP A 43 18.48 -15.62 7.38
CA ASP A 43 17.89 -16.61 6.49
C ASP A 43 18.48 -16.50 5.08
N ASN A 44 19.25 -17.52 4.66
CA ASN A 44 19.97 -17.55 3.39
C ASN A 44 19.12 -18.03 2.20
N ARG A 45 17.82 -18.27 2.39
CA ARG A 45 16.92 -18.68 1.31
C ARG A 45 16.74 -17.55 0.29
N GLN A 46 16.50 -17.94 -0.97
CA GLN A 46 16.21 -16.99 -2.04
C GLN A 46 14.88 -16.27 -1.78
N THR A 47 14.80 -14.97 -2.04
CA THR A 47 13.59 -14.19 -1.76
C THR A 47 12.51 -14.27 -2.84
N SER A 48 12.81 -14.91 -3.97
CA SER A 48 11.90 -15.06 -5.11
C SER A 48 11.58 -16.54 -5.37
N ALA A 49 10.30 -16.87 -5.48
CA ALA A 49 9.85 -18.21 -5.84
C ALA A 49 9.78 -18.40 -7.36
N ASN A 50 9.80 -19.66 -7.81
CA ASN A 50 9.46 -19.99 -9.18
C ASN A 50 7.94 -19.88 -9.37
N GLU A 51 7.50 -18.87 -10.13
CA GLU A 51 6.08 -18.58 -10.37
C GLU A 51 5.30 -19.75 -10.98
N SER A 52 5.94 -20.58 -11.81
CA SER A 52 5.29 -21.76 -12.39
C SER A 52 4.96 -22.81 -11.32
N GLU A 53 5.85 -23.00 -10.35
CA GLU A 53 5.60 -23.92 -9.23
C GLU A 53 4.58 -23.35 -8.25
N VAL A 54 4.65 -22.06 -7.96
CA VAL A 54 3.63 -21.36 -7.14
C VAL A 54 2.25 -21.50 -7.78
N ALA A 55 2.12 -21.35 -9.10
CA ALA A 55 0.86 -21.53 -9.82
C ALA A 55 0.28 -22.96 -9.67
N LYS A 56 1.14 -23.99 -9.62
CA LYS A 56 0.69 -25.36 -9.34
C LYS A 56 0.16 -25.51 -7.92
N ILE A 57 0.84 -24.93 -6.93
CA ILE A 57 0.39 -24.93 -5.53
C ILE A 57 -0.96 -24.22 -5.40
N ILE A 58 -1.12 -23.05 -6.03
CA ILE A 58 -2.40 -22.32 -6.08
C ILE A 58 -3.50 -23.21 -6.64
N LYS A 59 -3.24 -23.91 -7.76
CA LYS A 59 -4.20 -24.83 -8.36
C LYS A 59 -4.60 -25.95 -7.41
N LEU A 60 -3.64 -26.59 -6.74
CA LEU A 60 -3.92 -27.64 -5.75
C LEU A 60 -4.77 -27.12 -4.58
N ASN A 61 -4.45 -25.94 -4.05
CA ASN A 61 -5.25 -25.28 -3.02
C ASN A 61 -6.69 -25.01 -3.47
N ASN A 62 -6.87 -24.52 -4.71
CA ASN A 62 -8.19 -24.26 -5.28
C ASN A 62 -9.00 -25.54 -5.49
N GLU A 63 -8.34 -26.66 -5.81
CA GLU A 63 -8.93 -28.00 -5.93
C GLU A 63 -9.12 -28.70 -4.57
N LYS A 64 -8.81 -28.02 -3.45
CA LYS A 64 -8.85 -28.56 -2.07
C LYS A 64 -7.91 -29.77 -1.84
N LYS A 65 -6.89 -29.94 -2.68
CA LYS A 65 -5.83 -30.94 -2.52
C LYS A 65 -4.74 -30.44 -1.57
N TYR A 66 -5.15 -30.09 -0.35
CA TYR A 66 -4.30 -29.36 0.60
C TYR A 66 -3.05 -30.14 1.05
N LEU A 67 -3.13 -31.46 1.15
CA LEU A 67 -1.96 -32.29 1.49
C LEU A 67 -0.89 -32.27 0.39
N GLU A 68 -1.30 -32.32 -0.88
CA GLU A 68 -0.38 -32.22 -2.02
C GLU A 68 0.21 -30.80 -2.09
N ALA A 69 -0.62 -29.77 -1.94
CA ALA A 69 -0.19 -28.37 -1.92
C ALA A 69 0.82 -28.10 -0.79
N LYS A 70 0.59 -28.67 0.41
CA LYS A 70 1.50 -28.62 1.55
C LYS A 70 2.86 -29.21 1.19
N VAL A 71 2.90 -30.42 0.64
CA VAL A 71 4.15 -31.11 0.28
C VAL A 71 4.94 -30.29 -0.75
N SER A 72 4.28 -29.79 -1.79
CA SER A 72 4.93 -28.93 -2.80
C SER A 72 5.45 -27.63 -2.20
N SER A 73 4.67 -26.99 -1.31
CA SER A 73 5.09 -25.77 -0.62
C SER A 73 6.31 -26.01 0.27
N GLU A 74 6.31 -27.09 1.06
CA GLU A 74 7.41 -27.44 1.95
C GLU A 74 8.70 -27.76 1.20
N PHE A 75 8.60 -28.38 0.02
CA PHE A 75 9.74 -28.61 -0.84
C PHE A 75 10.39 -27.29 -1.27
N MET A 76 9.59 -26.32 -1.74
CA MET A 76 10.09 -25.01 -2.17
C MET A 76 10.61 -24.16 -0.99
N LEU A 77 9.91 -24.17 0.14
CA LEU A 77 10.28 -23.38 1.33
C LEU A 77 11.62 -23.80 1.95
N ARG A 78 12.21 -24.94 1.55
CA ARG A 78 13.57 -25.31 1.96
C ARG A 78 14.64 -24.40 1.38
N SER A 79 14.38 -23.80 0.22
CA SER A 79 15.36 -22.97 -0.51
C SER A 79 14.87 -21.55 -0.77
N VAL A 80 13.59 -21.26 -0.52
CA VAL A 80 12.96 -19.97 -0.86
C VAL A 80 12.19 -19.40 0.33
N THR A 81 12.28 -18.08 0.50
CA THR A 81 11.46 -17.22 1.36
C THR A 81 10.67 -16.27 0.48
N SER A 82 9.44 -16.62 0.15
CA SER A 82 8.56 -15.78 -0.68
C SER A 82 7.25 -15.55 0.05
N GLU A 83 6.82 -14.28 0.09
CA GLU A 83 5.56 -13.86 0.68
C GLU A 83 4.39 -14.65 0.06
N ARG A 84 4.39 -14.76 -1.27
CA ARG A 84 3.38 -15.51 -2.00
C ARG A 84 3.38 -16.99 -1.63
N LEU A 85 4.56 -17.60 -1.55
CA LEU A 85 4.69 -19.01 -1.19
C LEU A 85 4.22 -19.28 0.24
N PHE A 86 4.56 -18.40 1.19
CA PHE A 86 4.08 -18.48 2.57
C PHE A 86 2.55 -18.35 2.65
N HIS A 87 1.94 -17.46 1.85
CA HIS A 87 0.48 -17.35 1.79
C HIS A 87 -0.17 -18.67 1.34
N GLU A 88 0.32 -19.25 0.25
CA GLU A 88 -0.23 -20.51 -0.28
C GLU A 88 0.05 -21.72 0.63
N TYR A 89 1.19 -21.72 1.32
CA TYR A 89 1.47 -22.71 2.35
C TYR A 89 0.51 -22.59 3.52
N GLY A 90 0.23 -21.36 3.98
CA GLY A 90 -0.77 -21.07 4.99
C GLY A 90 -2.15 -21.58 4.59
N ARG A 91 -2.57 -21.37 3.34
CA ARG A 91 -3.84 -21.93 2.80
C ARG A 91 -3.87 -23.45 2.87
N SER A 92 -2.77 -24.10 2.50
CA SER A 92 -2.63 -25.56 2.56
C SER A 92 -2.78 -26.07 4.01
N LEU A 93 -2.08 -25.43 4.95
CA LEU A 93 -2.10 -25.79 6.38
C LEU A 93 -3.49 -25.55 7.01
N LEU A 94 -4.13 -24.44 6.66
CA LEU A 94 -5.48 -24.11 7.11
C LEU A 94 -6.49 -25.17 6.65
N GLY A 95 -6.41 -25.58 5.39
CA GLY A 95 -7.30 -26.59 4.80
C GLY A 95 -7.20 -27.98 5.42
N ILE A 96 -6.09 -28.31 6.10
CA ILE A 96 -5.90 -29.56 6.86
C ILE A 96 -6.02 -29.36 8.38
N GLY A 97 -6.46 -28.19 8.86
CA GLY A 97 -6.68 -27.92 10.27
C GLY A 97 -5.41 -27.70 11.10
N LYS A 98 -4.25 -27.42 10.48
CA LYS A 98 -3.00 -27.07 11.17
C LYS A 98 -2.99 -25.56 11.47
N PHE A 99 -3.88 -25.11 12.35
CA PHE A 99 -4.17 -23.69 12.55
C PHE A 99 -2.97 -22.85 13.03
N ASP A 100 -2.19 -23.32 14.00
CA ASP A 100 -1.02 -22.57 14.50
C ASP A 100 0.05 -22.34 13.43
N ASP A 101 0.37 -23.39 12.66
CA ASP A 101 1.32 -23.29 11.55
C ASP A 101 0.73 -22.43 10.42
N ALA A 102 -0.56 -22.52 10.14
CA ALA A 102 -1.23 -21.68 9.14
C ALA A 102 -1.12 -20.19 9.49
N LYS A 103 -1.42 -19.83 10.75
CA LYS A 103 -1.29 -18.45 11.26
C LYS A 103 0.14 -17.93 11.11
N SER A 104 1.13 -18.76 11.46
CA SER A 104 2.56 -18.43 11.33
C SER A 104 2.97 -18.23 9.86
N ALA A 105 2.52 -19.10 8.96
CA ALA A 105 2.76 -18.96 7.52
C ALA A 105 2.13 -17.67 6.96
N PHE A 106 0.88 -17.37 7.30
CA PHE A 106 0.25 -16.12 6.90
C PHE A 106 0.96 -14.89 7.47
N GLN A 107 1.46 -14.95 8.70
CA GLN A 107 2.25 -13.86 9.25
C GLN A 107 3.55 -13.62 8.47
N ASN A 108 4.27 -14.68 8.11
CA ASN A 108 5.46 -14.57 7.25
C ASN A 108 5.13 -14.00 5.87
N SER A 109 3.94 -14.30 5.35
CA SER A 109 3.47 -13.73 4.08
C SER A 109 3.14 -12.25 4.12
N ILE A 110 3.09 -11.63 5.32
CA ILE A 110 2.75 -10.20 5.49
C ILE A 110 3.84 -9.41 6.24
N ARG A 111 5.04 -10.00 6.39
CA ARG A 111 6.11 -9.40 7.19
C ARG A 111 6.55 -8.03 6.65
N GLN A 112 6.55 -7.85 5.33
CA GLN A 112 6.98 -6.61 4.67
C GLN A 112 5.78 -5.82 4.12
N MET A 113 5.74 -4.51 4.32
CA MET A 113 4.58 -3.67 3.93
C MET A 113 4.23 -3.72 2.43
N PHE A 114 5.24 -3.71 1.55
CA PHE A 114 5.08 -3.57 0.09
C PHE A 114 5.55 -4.77 -0.73
N ALA A 115 6.09 -5.82 -0.11
CA ALA A 115 6.50 -7.04 -0.81
C ALA A 115 5.38 -8.09 -0.90
N THR A 116 4.18 -7.75 -0.43
CA THR A 116 3.10 -8.72 -0.18
C THR A 116 1.95 -8.46 -1.12
N GLU A 117 1.61 -9.45 -1.96
CA GLU A 117 0.51 -9.29 -2.92
C GLU A 117 -0.88 -9.26 -2.27
N LEU A 118 -1.04 -9.91 -1.11
CA LEU A 118 -2.35 -10.20 -0.51
C LEU A 118 -2.39 -10.05 1.04
N PRO A 119 -1.91 -8.93 1.62
CA PRO A 119 -1.79 -8.80 3.06
C PRO A 119 -3.13 -8.87 3.82
N GLU A 120 -4.17 -8.27 3.26
CA GLU A 120 -5.52 -8.30 3.80
C GLU A 120 -6.13 -9.70 3.79
N GLU A 121 -5.82 -10.49 2.76
CA GLU A 121 -6.28 -11.88 2.63
C GLU A 121 -5.61 -12.77 3.68
N SER A 122 -4.29 -12.63 3.88
CA SER A 122 -3.58 -13.36 4.93
C SER A 122 -4.12 -13.04 6.34
N LEU A 123 -4.44 -11.77 6.61
CA LEU A 123 -5.07 -11.36 7.88
C LEU A 123 -6.48 -11.94 8.04
N TYR A 124 -7.27 -11.93 6.96
CA TYR A 124 -8.58 -12.58 6.92
C TYR A 124 -8.47 -14.09 7.21
N LEU A 125 -7.46 -14.78 6.67
CA LEU A 125 -7.25 -16.21 6.89
C LEU A 125 -6.73 -16.52 8.31
N ILE A 126 -5.90 -15.65 8.90
CA ILE A 126 -5.55 -15.74 10.34
C ILE A 126 -6.81 -15.60 11.20
N SER A 127 -7.67 -14.65 10.86
CA SER A 127 -8.95 -14.46 11.54
C SER A 127 -9.86 -15.69 11.44
N ALA A 128 -9.90 -16.33 10.26
CA ALA A 128 -10.64 -17.58 10.05
C ALA A 128 -10.09 -18.73 10.91
N ALA A 129 -8.76 -18.87 10.99
CA ALA A 129 -8.11 -19.87 11.84
C ALA A 129 -8.50 -19.70 13.31
N TYR A 130 -8.46 -18.47 13.84
CA TYR A 130 -8.90 -18.19 15.20
C TYR A 130 -10.38 -18.50 15.44
N SER A 131 -11.25 -18.19 14.48
CA SER A 131 -12.66 -18.54 14.60
C SER A 131 -12.86 -20.06 14.64
N ALA A 132 -12.14 -20.81 13.79
CA ALA A 132 -12.21 -22.26 13.78
C ALA A 132 -11.79 -22.89 15.12
N GLU A 133 -10.87 -22.24 15.84
CA GLU A 133 -10.45 -22.61 17.20
C GLU A 133 -11.40 -22.13 18.31
N GLY A 134 -12.48 -21.41 17.98
CA GLY A 134 -13.40 -20.82 18.96
C GLY A 134 -12.87 -19.57 19.67
N ARG A 135 -11.73 -19.02 19.22
CA ARG A 135 -11.08 -17.82 19.77
C ARG A 135 -11.67 -16.55 19.14
N ILE A 136 -12.89 -16.23 19.57
CA ILE A 136 -13.73 -15.19 18.96
C ILE A 136 -13.08 -13.79 19.02
N GLN A 137 -12.43 -13.44 20.12
CA GLN A 137 -11.86 -12.09 20.29
C GLN A 137 -10.66 -11.87 19.36
N GLU A 138 -9.77 -12.85 19.25
CA GLU A 138 -8.62 -12.83 18.36
C GLU A 138 -9.06 -12.88 16.90
N SER A 139 -10.08 -13.69 16.58
CA SER A 139 -10.69 -13.70 15.25
C SER A 139 -11.20 -12.31 14.85
N LEU A 140 -11.98 -11.66 15.73
CA LEU A 140 -12.47 -10.31 15.48
C LEU A 140 -11.34 -9.29 15.32
N MET A 141 -10.31 -9.37 16.16
CA MET A 141 -9.14 -8.49 16.09
C MET A 141 -8.44 -8.60 14.73
N PHE A 142 -8.15 -9.83 14.26
CA PHE A 142 -7.51 -10.04 12.97
C PHE A 142 -8.42 -9.72 11.78
N LEU A 143 -9.74 -9.88 11.92
CA LEU A 143 -10.68 -9.43 10.89
C LEU A 143 -10.66 -7.91 10.77
N GLN A 144 -10.56 -7.22 11.91
CA GLN A 144 -10.41 -5.76 11.90
C GLN A 144 -9.09 -5.35 11.25
N TYR A 145 -7.98 -6.03 11.54
CA TYR A 145 -6.70 -5.78 10.85
C TYR A 145 -6.81 -6.01 9.33
N ALA A 146 -7.51 -7.07 8.89
CA ALA A 146 -7.75 -7.32 7.47
C ALA A 146 -8.52 -6.15 6.83
N ILE A 147 -9.58 -5.66 7.48
CA ILE A 147 -10.39 -4.53 7.01
C ILE A 147 -9.58 -3.23 6.98
N ASP A 148 -8.76 -3.00 8.00
CA ASP A 148 -7.84 -1.86 8.05
C ASP A 148 -6.76 -1.94 6.95
N ARG A 149 -6.44 -3.15 6.48
CA ARG A 149 -5.62 -3.41 5.29
C ARG A 149 -6.40 -3.50 3.97
N GLY A 150 -7.69 -3.19 3.96
CA GLY A 150 -8.47 -3.07 2.72
C GLY A 150 -9.39 -4.24 2.39
N PHE A 151 -9.42 -5.29 3.22
CA PHE A 151 -10.42 -6.36 3.06
C PHE A 151 -11.84 -5.79 3.08
N SER A 152 -12.66 -6.20 2.12
CA SER A 152 -14.01 -5.67 1.99
C SER A 152 -15.09 -6.69 1.58
N ASP A 153 -14.81 -7.98 1.68
CA ASP A 153 -15.77 -9.02 1.33
C ASP A 153 -16.43 -9.61 2.59
N LEU A 154 -17.34 -8.86 3.19
CA LEU A 154 -18.08 -9.35 4.38
C LEU A 154 -19.02 -10.50 4.04
N GLU A 155 -19.46 -10.63 2.79
CA GLU A 155 -20.28 -11.76 2.37
C GLU A 155 -19.51 -13.07 2.47
N ARG A 156 -18.22 -13.05 2.10
CA ARG A 156 -17.34 -14.20 2.31
C ARG A 156 -17.21 -14.57 3.79
N VAL A 157 -17.13 -13.59 4.69
CA VAL A 157 -17.14 -13.85 6.15
C VAL A 157 -18.46 -14.50 6.60
N GLU A 158 -19.59 -14.15 6.00
CA GLU A 158 -20.90 -14.75 6.34
C GLU A 158 -21.01 -16.22 5.91
N ASN A 159 -20.42 -16.56 4.77
CA ASN A 159 -20.60 -17.86 4.14
C ASN A 159 -19.46 -18.85 4.43
N GLU A 160 -18.30 -18.39 4.87
CA GLU A 160 -17.13 -19.23 5.15
C GLU A 160 -17.36 -20.11 6.40
N PRO A 161 -17.31 -21.45 6.29
CA PRO A 161 -17.50 -22.35 7.43
C PRO A 161 -16.55 -22.09 8.60
N LEU A 162 -15.29 -21.72 8.36
CA LEU A 162 -14.33 -21.43 9.43
C LEU A 162 -14.77 -20.28 10.34
N PHE A 163 -15.63 -19.39 9.85
CA PHE A 163 -16.19 -18.27 10.61
C PHE A 163 -17.44 -18.61 11.44
N GLU A 164 -17.87 -19.88 11.51
CA GLU A 164 -19.10 -20.28 12.21
C GLU A 164 -19.09 -19.86 13.69
N SER A 165 -17.99 -20.08 14.42
CA SER A 165 -17.86 -19.70 15.83
C SER A 165 -17.97 -18.18 16.02
N LEU A 166 -17.31 -17.39 15.17
CA LEU A 166 -17.39 -15.92 15.20
C LEU A 166 -18.85 -15.46 15.01
N ARG A 167 -19.57 -16.05 14.04
CA ARG A 167 -20.98 -15.70 13.75
C ARG A 167 -21.95 -16.09 14.86
N LYS A 168 -21.67 -17.16 15.61
CA LYS A 168 -22.44 -17.57 16.78
C LYS A 168 -22.17 -16.72 18.03
N GLY A 169 -21.17 -15.85 18.01
CA GLY A 169 -20.89 -14.92 19.10
C GLY A 169 -22.08 -14.00 19.38
N LYS A 170 -22.39 -13.76 20.66
CA LYS A 170 -23.58 -13.01 21.12
C LYS A 170 -23.77 -11.63 20.46
N ASN A 171 -22.70 -11.01 19.96
CA ASN A 171 -22.71 -9.65 19.41
C ASN A 171 -22.38 -9.59 17.91
N TRP A 172 -22.42 -10.70 17.16
CA TRP A 172 -21.99 -10.72 15.75
C TRP A 172 -22.69 -9.66 14.89
N LYS A 173 -24.01 -9.48 15.07
CA LYS A 173 -24.80 -8.51 14.29
C LYS A 173 -24.30 -7.07 14.44
N ASP A 174 -24.01 -6.66 15.67
CA ASP A 174 -23.52 -5.30 15.97
C ASP A 174 -22.07 -5.12 15.51
N LEU A 175 -21.25 -6.16 15.70
CA LEU A 175 -19.88 -6.20 15.22
C LEU A 175 -19.80 -6.08 13.71
N LYS A 176 -20.61 -6.84 12.98
CA LYS A 176 -20.72 -6.77 11.51
C LYS A 176 -21.04 -5.37 11.05
N GLN A 177 -22.02 -4.70 11.68
CA GLN A 177 -22.38 -3.34 11.33
C GLN A 177 -21.21 -2.37 11.59
N SER A 178 -20.52 -2.52 12.73
CA SER A 178 -19.31 -1.75 13.04
C SER A 178 -18.21 -1.96 11.99
N LEU A 179 -17.91 -3.21 11.65
CA LEU A 179 -16.94 -3.57 10.60
C LEU A 179 -17.31 -2.95 9.25
N LYS A 180 -18.59 -3.01 8.87
CA LYS A 180 -19.10 -2.41 7.63
C LYS A 180 -18.83 -0.90 7.57
N THR A 181 -19.03 -0.19 8.67
CA THR A 181 -18.75 1.26 8.73
C THR A 181 -17.26 1.60 8.68
N LYS A 182 -16.39 0.68 9.10
CA LYS A 182 -14.94 0.86 9.07
C LYS A 182 -14.34 0.52 7.70
N MET A 183 -15.03 -0.23 6.85
CA MET A 183 -14.50 -0.60 5.52
C MET A 183 -14.08 0.63 4.71
N LEU A 184 -12.91 0.52 4.07
CA LEU A 184 -12.41 1.56 3.17
C LEU A 184 -13.32 1.69 1.96
N ASN A 185 -13.83 2.90 1.74
CA ASN A 185 -14.47 3.29 0.50
C ASN A 185 -13.72 4.47 -0.12
N TYR A 186 -13.22 4.25 -1.33
CA TYR A 186 -12.47 5.26 -2.06
C TYR A 186 -13.40 5.99 -3.02
N SER A 187 -13.27 7.30 -3.04
CA SER A 187 -13.97 8.17 -3.99
C SER A 187 -12.98 9.19 -4.53
N PRO A 188 -13.26 9.80 -5.69
CA PRO A 188 -12.39 10.83 -6.24
C PRO A 188 -12.05 11.95 -5.24
N SER A 189 -13.06 12.39 -4.48
CA SER A 189 -12.90 13.42 -3.43
C SER A 189 -12.04 12.99 -2.24
N ASN A 190 -12.03 11.70 -1.91
CA ASN A 190 -11.27 11.17 -0.79
C ASN A 190 -9.79 10.94 -1.14
N LEU A 191 -9.50 10.62 -2.41
CA LEU A 191 -8.14 10.35 -2.87
C LEU A 191 -7.41 11.60 -3.37
N THR A 192 -8.12 12.69 -3.69
CA THR A 192 -7.49 13.96 -4.12
C THR A 192 -6.39 14.39 -3.14
N GLY A 193 -5.15 14.46 -3.61
CA GLY A 193 -3.94 14.60 -2.79
C GLY A 193 -2.66 14.28 -3.56
N ALA A 194 -1.57 14.06 -2.85
CA ALA A 194 -0.28 13.65 -3.41
C ALA A 194 0.11 12.27 -2.90
N ILE A 195 0.40 11.34 -3.81
CA ILE A 195 1.13 10.10 -3.51
C ILE A 195 2.60 10.36 -3.85
N THR A 196 3.50 10.08 -2.92
CA THR A 196 4.95 10.22 -3.14
C THR A 196 5.61 8.87 -2.99
N ASP A 197 6.50 8.52 -3.91
CA ASP A 197 7.37 7.35 -3.86
C ASP A 197 8.82 7.84 -3.70
N LEU A 198 9.39 7.55 -2.54
CA LEU A 198 10.75 7.94 -2.17
C LEU A 198 11.66 6.71 -2.29
N GLY A 199 12.49 6.69 -3.31
CA GLY A 199 13.59 5.74 -3.44
C GLY A 199 14.90 6.33 -2.89
N PRO A 200 15.96 5.51 -2.77
CA PRO A 200 17.25 5.96 -2.26
C PRO A 200 17.82 7.18 -2.99
N ASN A 201 17.63 7.26 -4.32
CA ASN A 201 18.13 8.33 -5.19
C ASN A 201 17.04 8.88 -6.12
N SER A 202 15.77 8.72 -5.75
CA SER A 202 14.63 9.05 -6.62
C SER A 202 13.42 9.52 -5.85
N ILE A 203 12.70 10.47 -6.42
CA ILE A 203 11.46 11.00 -5.87
C ILE A 203 10.45 11.03 -7.02
N VAL A 204 9.35 10.30 -6.87
CA VAL A 204 8.19 10.41 -7.75
C VAL A 204 7.03 10.97 -6.95
N VAL A 205 6.37 12.00 -7.47
CA VAL A 205 5.19 12.63 -6.87
C VAL A 205 4.04 12.54 -7.87
N HIS A 206 2.99 11.83 -7.50
CA HIS A 206 1.72 11.77 -8.22
C HIS A 206 0.71 12.69 -7.53
N LEU A 207 0.36 13.80 -8.17
CA LEU A 207 -0.72 14.67 -7.75
C LEU A 207 -2.03 14.15 -8.34
N LEU A 208 -2.87 13.58 -7.48
CA LEU A 208 -4.26 13.21 -7.77
C LEU A 208 -5.11 14.47 -7.62
N CYS A 209 -5.33 15.18 -8.73
CA CYS A 209 -6.10 16.41 -8.75
C CYS A 209 -7.61 16.13 -8.86
N PRO A 210 -8.48 17.13 -8.56
CA PRO A 210 -9.91 17.04 -8.85
C PRO A 210 -10.19 16.76 -10.33
N ASN A 211 -11.40 16.27 -10.60
CA ASN A 211 -11.83 15.87 -11.94
C ASN A 211 -10.93 14.79 -12.57
N GLU A 212 -10.41 13.88 -11.73
CA GLU A 212 -9.67 12.69 -12.18
C GLU A 212 -8.41 13.01 -13.00
N ARG A 213 -7.85 14.21 -12.83
CA ARG A 213 -6.64 14.63 -13.53
C ARG A 213 -5.39 14.28 -12.73
N LEU A 214 -4.37 13.81 -13.43
CA LEU A 214 -3.08 13.41 -12.88
C LEU A 214 -1.99 14.38 -13.31
N VAL A 215 -1.15 14.78 -12.36
CA VAL A 215 0.14 15.41 -12.63
C VAL A 215 1.22 14.61 -11.92
N THR A 216 2.16 14.04 -12.67
CA THR A 216 3.28 13.30 -12.12
C THR A 216 4.58 14.05 -12.32
N TYR A 217 5.37 14.12 -11.27
CA TYR A 217 6.73 14.63 -11.28
C TYR A 217 7.67 13.51 -10.89
N SER A 218 8.75 13.36 -11.63
CA SER A 218 9.84 12.44 -11.28
C SER A 218 11.13 13.24 -11.24
N ARG A 219 11.89 13.06 -10.17
CA ARG A 219 13.25 13.57 -10.03
C ARG A 219 14.13 12.46 -9.50
N HIS A 220 15.12 12.12 -10.29
CA HIS A 220 16.29 11.42 -9.80
C HIS A 220 17.32 12.44 -9.29
N ASP A 221 18.19 12.06 -8.34
CA ASP A 221 19.28 12.92 -7.87
C ASP A 221 20.16 13.45 -9.00
N TYR A 222 20.11 12.76 -10.14
CA TYR A 222 20.94 13.01 -11.31
C TYR A 222 20.15 13.56 -12.49
N ASP A 223 18.81 13.66 -12.41
CA ASP A 223 17.97 14.08 -13.52
C ASP A 223 18.42 15.43 -14.07
N ALA A 224 19.01 15.39 -15.26
CA ALA A 224 19.42 16.57 -16.00
C ALA A 224 18.27 17.21 -16.79
N SER A 225 17.06 16.65 -16.74
CA SER A 225 15.91 17.11 -17.51
C SER A 225 14.79 17.59 -16.59
N LYS A 226 14.29 18.80 -16.84
CA LYS A 226 13.08 19.29 -16.17
C LYS A 226 11.85 18.83 -16.94
N LYS A 227 10.99 18.05 -16.29
CA LYS A 227 9.82 17.44 -16.92
C LYS A 227 8.67 17.25 -15.92
N VAL A 228 7.47 17.28 -16.45
CA VAL A 228 6.22 16.94 -15.77
C VAL A 228 5.39 16.08 -16.71
N PHE A 229 4.70 15.10 -16.15
CA PHE A 229 3.82 14.20 -16.87
C PHE A 229 2.37 14.52 -16.53
N LEU A 230 1.50 14.51 -17.52
CA LEU A 230 0.08 14.75 -17.37
C LEU A 230 -0.71 13.52 -17.81
N GLY A 231 -1.88 13.35 -17.23
CA GLY A 231 -2.82 12.31 -17.63
C GLY A 231 -4.03 12.30 -16.73
N ASN A 232 -4.58 11.10 -16.49
CA ASN A 232 -5.76 10.91 -15.67
C ASN A 232 -5.52 9.82 -14.62
N TRP A 233 -6.35 9.82 -13.59
CA TRP A 233 -6.40 8.72 -12.64
C TRP A 233 -7.85 8.27 -12.47
N SER A 234 -8.06 6.99 -12.18
CA SER A 234 -9.40 6.45 -12.00
C SER A 234 -9.39 5.28 -11.02
N ILE A 235 -10.56 4.94 -10.48
CA ILE A 235 -10.73 3.77 -9.63
C ILE A 235 -11.41 2.67 -10.45
N ILE A 236 -10.66 1.66 -10.86
CA ILE A 236 -11.15 0.52 -11.67
C ILE A 236 -11.08 -0.74 -10.81
N LYS A 237 -12.23 -1.39 -10.58
CA LYS A 237 -12.32 -2.63 -9.78
C LYS A 237 -11.60 -2.52 -8.42
N ASN A 238 -11.82 -1.42 -7.71
CA ASN A 238 -11.19 -1.09 -6.42
C ASN A 238 -9.65 -0.89 -6.46
N LYS A 239 -9.06 -0.69 -7.65
CA LYS A 239 -7.66 -0.29 -7.81
C LYS A 239 -7.59 1.15 -8.32
N LEU A 240 -6.69 1.94 -7.75
CA LEU A 240 -6.34 3.24 -8.31
C LEU A 240 -5.40 3.00 -9.49
N SER A 241 -5.78 3.44 -10.67
CA SER A 241 -4.97 3.38 -11.89
C SER A 241 -4.56 4.79 -12.31
N LEU A 242 -3.28 4.95 -12.60
CA LEU A 242 -2.66 6.20 -13.06
C LEU A 242 -2.32 6.04 -14.54
N ASP A 243 -3.03 6.76 -15.40
CA ASP A 243 -2.77 6.79 -16.85
C ASP A 243 -2.01 8.07 -17.20
N ILE A 244 -0.83 7.91 -17.79
CA ILE A 244 0.03 9.02 -18.21
C ILE A 244 0.11 9.03 -19.72
N ASN A 245 -0.40 10.09 -20.32
CA ASN A 245 -0.56 10.20 -21.77
C ASN A 245 0.09 11.45 -22.37
N GLN A 246 0.75 12.27 -21.55
CA GLN A 246 1.42 13.48 -22.00
C GLN A 246 2.68 13.77 -21.18
N LYS A 247 3.74 14.21 -21.86
CA LYS A 247 5.02 14.64 -21.27
C LYS A 247 5.28 16.08 -21.65
N CYS A 248 5.49 16.94 -20.67
CA CYS A 248 5.93 18.33 -20.84
C CYS A 248 7.36 18.46 -20.36
N PHE A 249 8.25 19.08 -21.13
CA PHE A 249 9.69 19.06 -20.83
C PHE A 249 10.42 20.30 -21.30
N ALA A 250 11.60 20.47 -20.73
CA ALA A 250 12.59 21.47 -21.12
C ALA A 250 13.75 20.82 -21.86
N LYS A 251 14.40 21.60 -22.74
CA LYS A 251 15.64 21.23 -23.40
C LYS A 251 16.78 22.07 -22.86
N GLY A 252 17.96 21.46 -22.71
CA GLY A 252 19.17 22.17 -22.34
C GLY A 252 19.64 23.12 -23.44
N VAL A 253 20.14 24.29 -23.03
CA VAL A 253 20.67 25.34 -23.91
C VAL A 253 22.05 25.75 -23.40
N GLY A 254 23.02 25.87 -24.32
CA GLY A 254 24.42 26.21 -24.00
C GLY A 254 25.36 25.02 -24.16
N LYS A 255 26.55 25.11 -23.53
CA LYS A 255 27.51 24.00 -23.56
C LYS A 255 27.02 22.90 -22.62
N SER A 256 27.06 21.65 -23.07
CA SER A 256 26.87 20.52 -22.18
C SER A 256 28.14 20.30 -21.36
N ARG A 257 27.96 19.89 -20.11
CA ARG A 257 29.02 19.38 -19.24
C ARG A 257 28.50 18.12 -18.55
N LEU A 258 29.40 17.21 -18.21
CA LEU A 258 29.03 16.04 -17.45
C LEU A 258 28.92 16.40 -15.96
N ASN A 259 27.85 15.97 -15.32
CA ASN A 259 27.77 16.00 -13.85
C ASN A 259 28.62 14.85 -13.26
N HIS A 260 28.63 14.74 -11.93
CA HIS A 260 29.40 13.72 -11.21
C HIS A 260 28.98 12.26 -11.50
N ASN A 261 27.92 12.03 -12.28
CA ASN A 261 27.42 10.72 -12.71
C ASN A 261 27.39 10.59 -14.23
N GLU A 262 28.24 11.35 -14.93
CA GLU A 262 28.40 11.26 -16.38
C GLU A 262 27.12 11.57 -17.17
N GLN A 263 26.18 12.32 -16.58
CA GLN A 263 25.00 12.80 -17.30
C GLN A 263 25.21 14.22 -17.82
N GLU A 264 24.78 14.47 -19.04
CA GLU A 264 24.84 15.79 -19.65
C GLU A 264 23.90 16.78 -18.95
N VAL A 265 24.48 17.82 -18.35
CA VAL A 265 23.77 18.99 -17.86
C VAL A 265 24.16 20.22 -18.67
N TYR A 266 23.28 21.20 -18.73
CA TYR A 266 23.45 22.40 -19.55
C TYR A 266 23.48 23.66 -18.68
N ASP A 267 24.06 24.74 -19.21
CA ASP A 267 24.14 26.04 -18.51
C ASP A 267 22.76 26.61 -18.19
N SER A 268 21.77 26.35 -19.06
CA SER A 268 20.38 26.78 -18.90
C SER A 268 19.42 25.79 -19.55
N TYR A 269 18.12 25.95 -19.28
CA TYR A 269 17.05 25.12 -19.83
C TYR A 269 15.90 25.98 -20.31
N GLU A 270 15.36 25.65 -21.47
CA GLU A 270 14.22 26.33 -22.09
C GLU A 270 13.04 25.39 -22.24
N TYR A 271 11.85 25.91 -21.98
CA TYR A 271 10.61 25.14 -22.10
C TYR A 271 10.33 24.82 -23.57
N VAL A 272 10.12 23.55 -23.89
CA VAL A 272 9.85 23.10 -25.27
C VAL A 272 8.36 23.02 -25.56
N GLY A 273 7.59 22.49 -24.61
CA GLY A 273 6.19 22.16 -24.84
C GLY A 273 5.81 20.81 -24.27
N CYS A 274 4.63 20.33 -24.67
CA CYS A 274 4.11 19.04 -24.30
C CYS A 274 3.88 18.15 -25.52
N VAL A 275 4.23 16.87 -25.39
CA VAL A 275 4.00 15.84 -26.40
C VAL A 275 3.10 14.76 -25.84
N LYS A 276 2.16 14.27 -26.65
CA LYS A 276 1.37 13.09 -26.30
C LYS A 276 2.26 11.86 -26.35
N SER A 277 2.12 10.98 -25.36
CA SER A 277 2.75 9.67 -25.32
C SER A 277 1.66 8.61 -25.36
N SER A 278 1.83 7.62 -26.22
CA SER A 278 0.96 6.42 -26.27
C SER A 278 1.53 5.25 -25.45
N ARG A 279 2.69 5.45 -24.82
CA ARG A 279 3.37 4.43 -24.00
C ARG A 279 3.66 4.97 -22.62
N GLU A 280 3.65 4.07 -21.65
CA GLU A 280 4.09 4.38 -20.29
C GLU A 280 5.51 4.96 -20.32
N PRO A 281 5.74 6.08 -19.62
CA PRO A 281 7.04 6.71 -19.59
C PRO A 281 8.02 5.84 -18.78
N LYS A 282 9.03 5.28 -19.47
CA LYS A 282 10.13 4.52 -18.83
C LYS A 282 10.89 5.31 -17.74
N GLU A 283 10.72 6.62 -17.73
CA GLU A 283 11.33 7.58 -16.79
C GLU A 283 10.60 7.65 -15.44
N ILE A 284 9.44 6.98 -15.30
CA ILE A 284 8.71 6.90 -14.04
C ILE A 284 8.93 5.51 -13.47
N LEU A 285 9.88 5.43 -12.54
CA LEU A 285 10.23 4.20 -11.82
C LEU A 285 9.34 4.04 -10.57
N SER A 286 8.03 4.14 -10.75
CA SER A 286 7.05 4.01 -9.67
C SER A 286 5.82 3.24 -10.12
N ASN A 287 5.05 2.72 -9.17
CA ASN A 287 3.81 2.02 -9.43
C ASN A 287 2.75 2.95 -10.00
N LEU A 288 2.22 2.61 -11.17
CA LEU A 288 1.09 3.30 -11.80
C LEU A 288 -0.28 2.67 -11.46
N SER A 289 -0.27 1.67 -10.57
CA SER A 289 -1.47 0.98 -10.11
C SER A 289 -1.32 0.64 -8.64
N PHE A 290 -2.32 1.01 -7.84
CA PHE A 290 -2.37 0.75 -6.41
C PHE A 290 -3.61 -0.08 -6.11
N THR A 291 -3.40 -1.23 -5.48
CA THR A 291 -4.49 -2.06 -4.97
C THR A 291 -5.21 -1.36 -3.82
N LYS A 292 -6.35 -1.92 -3.43
CA LYS A 292 -7.07 -1.46 -2.25
C LYS A 292 -6.20 -1.52 -0.99
N SER A 293 -5.31 -2.50 -0.91
CA SER A 293 -4.42 -2.73 0.22
C SER A 293 -3.25 -1.76 0.26
N ASP A 294 -2.70 -1.42 -0.91
CA ASP A 294 -1.68 -0.36 -1.03
C ASP A 294 -2.26 0.97 -0.54
N LEU A 295 -3.46 1.32 -1.01
CA LEU A 295 -4.16 2.52 -0.58
C LEU A 295 -4.50 2.49 0.92
N ALA A 296 -4.88 1.33 1.46
CA ALA A 296 -5.16 1.18 2.87
C ALA A 296 -3.92 1.45 3.73
N ALA A 297 -2.78 0.88 3.31
CA ALA A 297 -1.49 1.05 3.97
C ALA A 297 -0.99 2.50 3.91
N LEU A 298 -1.36 3.26 2.88
CA LEU A 298 -1.05 4.69 2.76
C LEU A 298 -1.93 5.59 3.66
N LEU A 299 -3.19 5.22 3.85
CA LEU A 299 -4.21 6.09 4.44
C LEU A 299 -4.48 5.79 5.92
N ARG A 300 -4.15 4.59 6.40
CA ARG A 300 -4.51 4.12 7.73
C ARG A 300 -3.33 3.47 8.47
N PRO A 301 -3.35 3.48 9.81
CA PRO A 301 -2.55 2.54 10.59
C PRO A 301 -2.91 1.10 10.21
N TYR A 302 -1.94 0.19 10.21
CA TYR A 302 -2.14 -1.21 9.83
C TYR A 302 -1.37 -2.19 10.74
N TYR A 303 -1.68 -3.49 10.65
CA TYR A 303 -0.94 -4.55 11.35
C TYR A 303 0.23 -5.07 10.51
N GLY A 304 1.44 -5.11 11.08
CA GLY A 304 2.65 -5.56 10.41
C GLY A 304 3.88 -4.74 10.82
N GLU A 305 5.05 -5.12 10.32
CA GLU A 305 6.27 -4.32 10.46
C GLU A 305 6.33 -3.27 9.35
N GLU A 306 6.65 -2.04 9.73
CA GLU A 306 7.01 -0.99 8.78
C GLU A 306 8.53 -1.03 8.65
N PHE A 307 9.04 -1.52 7.51
CA PHE A 307 10.41 -1.24 7.11
C PHE A 307 10.46 0.19 6.55
N GLU A 308 10.23 1.18 7.42
CA GLU A 308 10.61 2.56 7.11
C GLU A 308 12.12 2.66 7.35
N VAL A 309 12.91 2.45 6.29
CA VAL A 309 14.23 3.08 6.26
C VAL A 309 13.94 4.59 6.23
N GLU A 310 14.47 5.34 7.19
CA GLU A 310 14.16 6.78 7.34
C GLU A 310 14.18 7.50 5.99
N GLY A 311 13.01 7.96 5.54
CA GLY A 311 12.88 8.73 4.30
C GLY A 311 12.60 7.96 3.01
N ILE A 312 12.52 6.62 3.02
CA ILE A 312 12.23 5.78 1.83
C ILE A 312 10.80 5.19 1.93
N GLY A 313 10.12 5.04 0.79
CA GLY A 313 8.82 4.38 0.65
C GLY A 313 7.69 5.28 0.16
N PHE A 314 6.48 4.72 0.11
CA PHE A 314 5.30 5.42 -0.35
C PHE A 314 4.63 6.26 0.75
N ARG A 315 4.13 7.44 0.38
CA ARG A 315 3.45 8.38 1.28
C ARG A 315 2.22 8.98 0.63
N TYR A 316 1.21 9.29 1.43
CA TYR A 316 0.04 10.02 0.99
C TYR A 316 -0.17 11.31 1.80
N HIS A 317 -0.40 12.40 1.10
CA HIS A 317 -0.69 13.71 1.68
C HIS A 317 -1.95 14.31 1.06
N LYS A 318 -2.95 14.61 1.90
CA LYS A 318 -4.11 15.38 1.45
C LYS A 318 -3.73 16.85 1.28
N PHE A 319 -4.27 17.51 0.26
CA PHE A 319 -4.06 18.94 0.07
C PHE A 319 -4.73 19.74 1.21
N ALA A 320 -3.93 20.25 2.14
CA ALA A 320 -4.41 21.02 3.29
C ALA A 320 -4.44 22.54 3.03
N ASN A 321 -3.52 23.04 2.19
CA ASN A 321 -3.31 24.47 1.95
C ASN A 321 -3.82 24.91 0.56
N GLY A 322 -5.00 24.41 0.19
CA GLY A 322 -5.57 24.61 -1.15
C GLY A 322 -4.95 23.72 -2.23
N LEU A 323 -5.46 23.82 -3.46
CA LEU A 323 -4.96 23.02 -4.57
C LEU A 323 -3.60 23.56 -5.05
N PRO A 324 -2.62 22.66 -5.30
CA PRO A 324 -1.40 23.03 -6.01
C PRO A 324 -1.74 23.71 -7.33
N THR A 325 -0.89 24.63 -7.80
CA THR A 325 -1.09 25.30 -9.10
C THR A 325 -1.27 24.28 -10.23
N GLN A 326 -0.54 23.17 -10.16
CA GLN A 326 -0.61 22.04 -11.09
C GLN A 326 -1.98 21.34 -11.09
N CYS A 327 -2.76 21.46 -10.01
CA CYS A 327 -4.09 20.89 -9.86
C CYS A 327 -5.24 21.87 -10.15
N LYS A 328 -4.95 23.14 -10.45
CA LYS A 328 -5.98 24.11 -10.88
C LYS A 328 -6.48 23.79 -12.29
N ASP A 329 -7.70 24.23 -12.60
CA ASP A 329 -8.37 23.89 -13.85
C ASP A 329 -7.53 24.24 -15.08
N ASN A 330 -7.54 23.35 -16.07
CA ASN A 330 -6.83 23.50 -17.35
C ASN A 330 -5.32 23.74 -17.22
N PHE A 331 -4.68 23.28 -16.14
CA PHE A 331 -3.23 23.39 -16.01
C PHE A 331 -2.53 22.62 -17.13
N ILE A 332 -1.83 23.37 -17.97
CA ILE A 332 -0.87 22.91 -18.96
C ILE A 332 0.37 23.79 -18.74
N PRO A 333 1.55 23.20 -18.51
CA PRO A 333 2.78 23.98 -18.38
C PRO A 333 3.00 24.94 -19.55
N LYS A 334 3.40 26.18 -19.27
CA LYS A 334 3.72 27.21 -20.28
C LYS A 334 5.14 27.76 -20.14
N SER A 335 5.82 27.43 -19.04
CA SER A 335 7.11 28.00 -18.69
C SER A 335 7.97 27.00 -17.92
N MET A 336 9.24 27.35 -17.75
CA MET A 336 10.18 26.60 -16.90
C MET A 336 9.74 26.52 -15.43
N ASN A 337 9.03 27.53 -14.95
CA ASN A 337 8.51 27.55 -13.57
C ASN A 337 7.41 26.50 -13.40
N ASP A 338 6.59 26.26 -14.42
CA ASP A 338 5.50 25.27 -14.37
C ASP A 338 6.02 23.82 -14.37
N LEU A 339 7.23 23.59 -14.88
CA LEU A 339 7.91 22.29 -14.82
C LEU A 339 8.62 22.05 -13.47
N THR A 340 8.69 23.06 -12.61
CA THR A 340 9.29 22.93 -11.29
C THR A 340 8.16 22.80 -10.27
N ILE A 341 7.97 21.60 -9.73
CA ILE A 341 7.05 21.39 -8.62
C ILE A 341 7.83 21.59 -7.32
N GLU A 342 7.32 22.43 -6.41
CA GLU A 342 7.85 22.50 -5.06
C GLU A 342 7.53 21.20 -4.34
N THR A 343 8.49 20.27 -4.37
CA THR A 343 8.34 18.95 -3.76
C THR A 343 8.58 18.99 -2.25
N LYS A 344 9.28 19.99 -1.72
CA LYS A 344 9.59 20.10 -0.28
C LYS A 344 8.36 19.92 0.61
N GLN A 345 7.21 20.46 0.22
CA GLN A 345 5.96 20.31 0.98
C GLN A 345 5.40 18.87 1.01
N TYR A 346 5.74 18.05 0.01
CA TYR A 346 5.38 16.63 -0.10
C TYR A 346 6.49 15.70 0.42
N LEU A 347 7.69 16.27 0.65
CA LEU A 347 8.87 15.56 1.14
C LEU A 347 9.13 15.75 2.63
N LYS A 348 8.44 16.67 3.30
CA LYS A 348 8.58 16.86 4.75
C LYS A 348 8.17 15.57 5.47
N ALA A 349 9.18 14.77 5.80
CA ALA A 349 9.18 13.91 6.95
C ALA A 349 9.27 14.84 8.17
N TYR A 350 8.14 15.04 8.85
CA TYR A 350 8.03 15.70 10.15
C TYR A 350 8.33 17.21 10.18
#